data_AF-A0A950A2V5-F1
#
_entry.id   AF-A0A950A2V5-F1
#
_cell.length_a   1.000
_cell.length_b   1.000
_cell.length_c   1.000
_cell.angle_alpha   90.00
_cell.angle_beta   90.00
_cell.angle_gamma   90.00
#
_symmetry.space_group_name_H-M   'P 1'
#
loop_
_entity.id
_entity.type
_entity.pdbx_description
1 polymer ?
#
loop_
_entity_poly.entity_id
_entity_poly.type
_entity_poly.pdbx_seq_one_letter_code
_entity_poly.pdbx_strand_id
1 'polypeptide(L)'
;DPFRSVTLALVEDKLGRHAQAEAILAKLQATCGDACAYYYAETYAQWASTVTALEWLELALRLRDMRLEWLRTDPLLDPLRQEPRFQAIQQALKFPT
;
A
#
# COMPACT_ATOMS: atom_id res chain seq x y z
N ASP A 1 15.50 4.71 2.53
CA ASP A 1 14.28 5.15 3.21
C ASP A 1 13.08 4.63 2.43
N PRO A 2 12.27 3.72 3.00
CA PRO A 2 11.11 3.13 2.33
C PRO A 2 10.08 4.15 1.85
N PHE A 3 9.81 5.19 2.64
CA PHE A 3 8.82 6.21 2.30
C PHE A 3 9.21 6.99 1.05
N ARG A 4 10.48 7.43 0.96
CA ARG A 4 11.02 8.04 -0.27
C ARG A 4 10.85 7.15 -1.51
N SER A 5 11.04 5.84 -1.37
CA SER A 5 10.89 4.89 -2.48
C SER A 5 9.45 4.80 -2.96
N VAL A 6 8.46 4.79 -2.06
CA VAL A 6 7.03 4.82 -2.42
C VAL A 6 6.70 6.10 -3.19
N THR A 7 7.04 7.27 -2.62
CA THR A 7 6.76 8.55 -3.27
C THR A 7 7.38 8.61 -4.67
N LEU A 8 8.60 8.11 -4.86
CA LEU A 8 9.23 8.09 -6.16
C LEU A 8 8.52 7.14 -7.14
N ALA A 9 8.16 5.93 -6.70
CA ALA A 9 7.43 4.97 -7.54
C ALA A 9 6.08 5.55 -8.02
N LEU A 10 5.37 6.26 -7.14
CA LEU A 10 4.13 6.94 -7.49
C LEU A 10 4.34 8.06 -8.53
N VAL A 11 5.37 8.89 -8.35
CA VAL A 11 5.68 9.98 -9.30
C VAL A 11 6.11 9.45 -10.66
N GLU A 12 6.94 8.41 -10.70
CA GLU A 12 7.38 7.76 -11.94
C GLU A 12 6.19 7.21 -12.74
N ASP A 13 5.26 6.52 -12.07
CA ASP A 13 4.06 5.99 -12.69
C ASP A 13 3.15 7.10 -13.25
N LYS A 14 2.90 8.16 -12.46
CA LYS A 14 2.11 9.33 -12.92
C LYS A 14 2.73 10.05 -14.11
N LEU A 15 4.04 9.95 -14.30
CA LEU A 15 4.75 10.50 -15.46
C LEU A 15 4.78 9.54 -16.66
N GLY A 16 4.04 8.43 -16.62
CA GLY A 16 3.97 7.42 -17.66
C GLY A 16 5.18 6.49 -17.71
N ARG A 17 6.06 6.53 -16.70
CA ARG A 17 7.29 5.74 -16.63
C ARG A 17 7.09 4.50 -15.75
N HIS A 18 6.05 3.73 -16.07
CA HIS A 18 5.63 2.57 -15.27
C HIS A 18 6.77 1.57 -15.02
N ALA A 19 7.58 1.26 -16.03
CA ALA A 19 8.72 0.34 -15.88
C ALA A 19 9.77 0.84 -14.85
N GLN A 20 9.96 2.16 -14.71
CA GLN A 20 10.85 2.74 -13.69
C GLN A 20 10.21 2.64 -12.31
N ALA A 21 8.91 2.89 -12.22
CA ALA A 21 8.12 2.73 -11.01
C ALA A 21 8.17 1.28 -10.49
N GLU A 22 7.99 0.29 -11.36
CA GLU A 22 8.12 -1.15 -11.05
C GLU A 22 9.53 -1.50 -10.55
N ALA A 23 10.58 -0.98 -11.20
CA ALA A 23 11.95 -1.22 -10.77
C ALA A 23 12.23 -0.67 -9.36
N ILE A 24 11.65 0.49 -9.02
CA ILE A 24 11.75 1.07 -7.67
C ILE A 24 11.01 0.20 -6.66
N LEU A 25 9.78 -0.25 -6.98
CA LEU A 25 9.00 -1.11 -6.11
C LEU A 25 9.70 -2.46 -5.88
N ALA A 26 10.24 -3.08 -6.93
CA ALA A 26 11.00 -4.32 -6.84
C ALA A 26 12.25 -4.16 -5.95
N LYS A 27 12.97 -3.03 -6.07
CA LYS A 27 14.10 -2.74 -5.18
C LYS A 27 13.65 -2.56 -3.74
N LEU A 28 12.50 -1.92 -3.50
CA LEU A 28 11.94 -1.77 -2.16
C LEU A 28 11.58 -3.14 -1.57
N GLN A 29 10.93 -4.01 -2.35
CA GLN A 29 10.64 -5.41 -2.01
C GLN A 29 11.90 -6.20 -1.65
N ALA A 30 12.95 -6.09 -2.46
CA ALA A 30 14.22 -6.76 -2.17
C ALA A 30 14.90 -6.26 -0.88
N THR A 31 14.65 -5.01 -0.48
CA THR A 31 15.36 -4.38 0.65
C THR A 31 14.63 -4.55 1.98
N CYS A 32 13.30 -4.41 2.01
CA CYS A 32 12.52 -4.52 3.25
C CYS A 32 11.64 -5.76 3.35
N GLY A 33 11.51 -6.55 2.28
CA GLY A 33 10.63 -7.71 2.24
C GLY A 33 9.23 -7.35 2.72
N ASP A 34 8.59 -8.26 3.44
CA ASP A 34 7.20 -8.08 3.85
C ASP A 34 7.01 -6.99 4.93
N ALA A 35 8.09 -6.47 5.54
CA ALA A 35 8.00 -5.41 6.56
C ALA A 35 7.50 -4.06 6.02
N CYS A 36 7.41 -3.93 4.70
CA CYS A 36 6.85 -2.78 3.98
C CYS A 36 5.51 -3.10 3.32
N ALA A 37 4.79 -4.15 3.73
CA ALA A 37 3.53 -4.57 3.10
C ALA A 37 2.52 -3.42 2.94
N TYR A 38 2.41 -2.52 3.92
CA TYR A 38 1.52 -1.36 3.83
C TYR A 38 1.92 -0.41 2.68
N TYR A 39 3.22 -0.15 2.50
CA TYR A 39 3.74 0.66 1.40
C TYR A 39 3.50 0.05 0.02
N TYR A 40 3.52 -1.28 -0.08
CA TYR A 40 3.15 -1.95 -1.32
C TYR A 40 1.67 -1.81 -1.61
N ALA A 41 0.81 -1.93 -0.59
CA ALA A 41 -0.62 -1.70 -0.74
C ALA A 41 -0.92 -0.28 -1.25
N GLU A 42 -0.30 0.76 -0.69
CA GLU A 42 -0.40 2.14 -1.17
C GLU A 42 0.02 2.25 -2.66
N THR A 43 1.18 1.68 -3.00
CA THR A 43 1.72 1.75 -4.37
C THR A 43 0.79 1.08 -5.38
N TYR A 44 0.35 -0.15 -5.11
CA TYR A 44 -0.54 -0.88 -6.00
C TYR A 44 -1.94 -0.25 -6.08
N ALA A 45 -2.44 0.35 -5.00
CA ALA A 45 -3.72 1.07 -5.02
C ALA A 45 -3.67 2.24 -6.01
N GLN A 46 -2.58 3.00 -6.00
CA GLN A 46 -2.40 4.15 -6.90
C GLN A 46 -2.16 3.76 -8.36
N TRP A 47 -1.65 2.55 -8.61
CA TRP A 47 -1.50 1.97 -9.95
C TRP A 47 -2.78 1.28 -10.45
N ALA A 48 -3.92 1.47 -9.78
CA ALA A 48 -5.20 0.82 -10.08
C ALA A 48 -5.14 -0.73 -10.05
N SER A 49 -4.18 -1.30 -9.32
CA SER A 49 -4.05 -2.75 -9.10
C SER A 49 -4.78 -3.16 -7.82
N THR A 50 -6.11 -3.02 -7.82
CA THR A 50 -6.97 -3.18 -6.64
C THR A 50 -6.78 -4.53 -5.93
N VAL A 51 -6.76 -5.63 -6.69
CA VAL A 51 -6.63 -6.99 -6.12
C VAL A 51 -5.30 -7.14 -5.40
N THR A 52 -4.20 -6.78 -6.06
CA THR A 52 -2.84 -6.84 -5.51
C THR A 52 -2.68 -5.93 -4.28
N ALA A 53 -3.24 -4.72 -4.35
CA ALA A 53 -3.20 -3.78 -3.23
C ALA A 53 -3.89 -4.35 -1.98
N LEU A 54 -5.05 -4.98 -2.14
CA LEU A 54 -5.78 -5.63 -1.06
C LEU A 54 -5.03 -6.84 -0.49
N GLU A 55 -4.36 -7.64 -1.32
CA GLU A 55 -3.54 -8.77 -0.85
C GLU A 55 -2.38 -8.29 0.05
N TRP A 56 -1.70 -7.22 -0.35
CA TRP A 56 -0.66 -6.61 0.48
C TRP A 56 -1.20 -5.97 1.75
N LEU A 57 -2.38 -5.37 1.70
CA LEU A 57 -3.03 -4.79 2.88
C LEU A 57 -3.46 -5.86 3.88
N GLU A 58 -3.95 -7.01 3.40
CA GLU A 58 -4.25 -8.19 4.23
C GLU A 58 -2.99 -8.81 4.83
N LEU A 59 -1.86 -8.78 4.10
CA LEU A 59 -0.58 -9.17 4.67
C LEU A 59 -0.13 -8.20 5.76
N ALA A 60 -0.24 -6.88 5.52
CA ALA A 60 0.06 -5.87 6.53
C ALA A 60 -0.76 -6.08 7.82
N LEU A 61 -2.05 -6.43 7.68
CA LEU A 61 -2.91 -6.79 8.82
C LEU A 61 -2.37 -8.01 9.58
N ARG A 62 -2.00 -9.08 8.87
CA ARG A 62 -1.43 -10.31 9.48
C ARG A 62 -0.12 -10.03 10.20
N LEU A 63 0.73 -9.18 9.62
CA LEU A 63 2.02 -8.79 10.19
C LEU A 63 1.92 -7.73 11.29
N ARG A 64 0.72 -7.20 11.56
CA ARG A 64 0.48 -6.10 12.49
C ARG A 64 1.36 -4.89 12.18
N ASP A 65 1.44 -4.54 10.89
CA ASP A 65 2.19 -3.35 10.45
C ASP A 65 1.66 -2.11 11.19
N MET A 66 2.56 -1.40 11.88
CA MET A 66 2.21 -0.23 12.68
C MET A 66 1.51 0.86 11.88
N ARG A 67 1.79 0.94 10.57
CA ARG A 67 1.22 1.96 9.67
C ARG A 67 -0.27 1.79 9.43
N LEU A 68 -0.85 0.64 9.78
CA LEU A 68 -2.31 0.45 9.78
C LEU A 68 -3.05 1.46 10.67
N GLU A 69 -2.37 2.15 11.59
CA GLU A 69 -2.93 3.28 12.30
C GLU A 69 -3.46 4.39 11.37
N TRP A 70 -2.86 4.54 10.18
CA TRP A 70 -3.22 5.53 9.17
C TRP A 70 -4.31 5.08 8.22
N LEU A 71 -4.77 3.82 8.32
CA LEU A 71 -5.66 3.19 7.34
C LEU A 71 -6.91 4.03 7.02
N ARG A 72 -7.46 4.75 8.01
CA ARG A 72 -8.67 5.58 7.82
C ARG A 72 -8.42 6.93 7.14
N THR A 73 -7.20 7.44 7.20
CA THR A 73 -6.86 8.83 6.83
C THR A 73 -5.88 8.93 5.68
N ASP A 74 -5.21 7.83 5.33
CA ASP A 74 -4.21 7.79 4.28
C ASP A 74 -4.86 7.89 2.88
N PRO A 75 -4.63 8.99 2.13
CA PRO A 75 -5.25 9.20 0.83
C PRO A 75 -4.71 8.25 -0.24
N LEU A 76 -3.55 7.62 -0.05
CA LEU A 76 -3.00 6.66 -1.01
C LEU A 76 -3.84 5.39 -1.11
N LEU A 77 -4.69 5.13 -0.12
CA LEU A 77 -5.63 4.02 -0.10
C LEU A 77 -7.05 4.42 -0.54
N ASP A 78 -7.27 5.66 -0.96
CA ASP A 78 -8.58 6.13 -1.42
C ASP A 78 -9.21 5.27 -2.54
N PRO A 79 -8.44 4.74 -3.52
CA PRO A 79 -8.97 3.83 -4.53
C PRO A 79 -9.62 2.55 -3.95
N LEU A 80 -9.28 2.16 -2.71
CA LEU A 80 -9.77 0.92 -2.09
C LEU A 80 -10.96 1.13 -1.14
N ARG A 81 -11.36 2.38 -0.85
CA ARG A 81 -12.32 2.70 0.24
C ARG A 81 -13.68 1.99 0.13
N GLN A 82 -14.12 1.76 -1.10
CA GLN A 82 -15.41 1.12 -1.39
C GLN A 82 -15.31 -0.40 -1.50
N GLU A 83 -14.10 -0.96 -1.44
CA GLU A 83 -13.90 -2.40 -1.55
C GLU A 83 -14.36 -3.11 -0.28
N PRO A 84 -15.23 -4.14 -0.37
CA PRO A 84 -15.67 -4.88 0.81
C PRO A 84 -14.50 -5.48 1.62
N ARG A 85 -13.43 -5.90 0.94
CA ARG A 85 -12.20 -6.40 1.58
C ARG A 85 -11.50 -5.30 2.40
N PHE A 86 -11.47 -4.07 1.92
CA PHE A 86 -10.89 -2.94 2.65
C PHE A 86 -11.70 -2.64 3.92
N GLN A 87 -13.03 -2.60 3.81
CA GLN A 87 -13.92 -2.36 4.95
C GLN A 87 -13.80 -3.46 6.01
N ALA A 88 -13.63 -4.72 5.61
CA ALA A 88 -13.40 -5.83 6.52
C ALA A 88 -12.08 -5.66 7.31
N ILE A 89 -11.00 -5.20 6.64
CA ILE A 89 -9.72 -4.91 7.31
C ILE A 89 -9.89 -3.76 8.33
N GLN A 90 -10.61 -2.70 7.98
CA GLN A 90 -10.88 -1.59 8.91
C GLN A 90 -11.65 -2.06 10.15
N GLN A 91 -12.66 -2.91 9.97
CA GLN A 91 -13.44 -3.48 11.08
C GLN A 91 -12.58 -4.38 11.98
N ALA A 92 -11.65 -5.14 11.41
CA ALA A 92 -10.76 -6.02 12.16
C ALA A 92 -9.82 -5.26 13.11
N LEU A 93 -9.43 -4.02 12.76
CA LEU A 93 -8.55 -3.18 13.56
C LEU A 93 -9.23 -2.52 14.77
N LYS A 94 -10.56 -2.56 14.86
CA LYS A 94 -11.34 -2.03 15.99
C LYS A 94 -10.90 -0.63 16.43
N PHE A 95 -10.80 0.30 15.47
CA PHE A 95 -10.42 1.68 15.78
C PHE A 95 -11.32 2.27 16.87
N PRO A 96 -10.75 2.99 17.86
CA PRO A 96 -11.56 3.71 18.83
C PRO A 96 -12.44 4.75 18.11
N THR A 97 -13.69 4.80 18.53
CA THR A 97 -14.68 5.83 18.20
C THR A 97 -14.44 7.10 19.01
#